data_AF-A0A382V4S9-F1
#
_entry.id   AF-A0A382V4S9-F1
#
_cell.length_a   1.000
_cell.length_b   1.000
_cell.length_c   1.000
_cell.angle_alpha   90.00
_cell.angle_beta   90.00
_cell.angle_gamma   90.00
#
_symmetry.space_group_name_H-M   'P 1'
#
loop_
_entity.id
_entity.type
_entity.pdbx_description
1 polymer ?
#
loop_
_entity_poly.entity_id
_entity_poly.type
_entity_poly.pdbx_seq_one_letter_code
_entity_poly.pdbx_strand_id
1 'polypeptide(L)' 'MEEGPFKTAFESDPTGVLYQEFITYRITKNGMFTKEVVNRTFKKDGDYYDTSSHNPLFDTKPKTEVNK' A
#
# COMPACT_ATOMS: atom_id res chain seq x y z
N MET A 1 -4.94 13.63 7.92
CA MET A 1 -5.90 12.63 7.40
C MET A 1 -7.25 13.00 7.95
N GLU A 2 -8.28 13.01 7.12
CA GLU A 2 -9.65 13.24 7.59
C GLU A 2 -10.10 12.09 8.49
N GLU A 3 -11.00 12.38 9.43
CA GLU A 3 -11.60 11.35 10.27
C GLU A 3 -12.42 10.39 9.41
N GLY A 4 -12.25 9.09 9.63
CA GLY A 4 -12.93 8.07 8.84
C GLY A 4 -12.45 6.65 9.13
N PRO A 5 -13.22 5.65 8.67
CA PRO A 5 -13.03 4.25 9.05
C PRO A 5 -11.62 3.72 8.70
N PHE A 6 -10.99 4.24 7.65
CA PHE A 6 -9.64 3.87 7.28
C PHE A 6 -8.59 4.35 8.30
N LYS A 7 -8.67 5.61 8.71
CA LYS A 7 -7.79 6.18 9.73
C LYS A 7 -7.98 5.47 11.07
N THR A 8 -9.25 5.28 11.47
CA THR A 8 -9.61 4.56 12.70
C THR A 8 -9.06 3.13 12.70
N ALA A 9 -9.14 2.40 11.59
CA ALA A 9 -8.59 1.05 11.51
C ALA A 9 -7.05 1.03 11.64
N PHE A 10 -6.36 2.00 11.03
CA PHE A 10 -4.90 2.11 11.13
C PHE A 10 -4.41 2.48 12.53
N GLU A 11 -5.13 3.37 13.23
CA GLU A 11 -4.77 3.85 14.57
C GLU A 11 -5.32 2.96 15.70
N SER A 12 -6.08 1.90 15.39
CA SER A 12 -6.67 1.00 16.38
C SER A 12 -5.63 0.19 17.15
N ASP A 13 -5.96 -0.17 18.40
CA ASP A 13 -5.13 -1.05 19.24
C ASP A 13 -4.92 -2.41 18.56
N PRO A 14 -3.66 -2.81 18.27
CA PRO A 14 -3.37 -4.07 17.61
C PRO A 14 -3.42 -5.29 18.55
N THR A 15 -3.82 -5.14 19.82
CA THR A 15 -3.93 -6.27 20.77
C THR A 15 -4.81 -7.38 20.20
N GLY A 16 -4.21 -8.57 20.02
CA GLY A 16 -4.87 -9.75 19.44
C GLY A 16 -4.88 -9.81 17.91
N VAL A 17 -4.35 -8.79 17.22
CA VAL A 17 -4.18 -8.79 15.77
C VAL A 17 -2.93 -9.59 15.40
N LEU A 18 -3.07 -10.55 14.49
CA LEU A 18 -1.95 -11.38 14.02
C LEU A 18 -1.27 -10.79 12.79
N TYR A 19 -2.05 -10.05 11.98
CA TYR A 19 -1.63 -9.57 10.68
C TYR A 19 -2.45 -8.35 10.25
N GLN A 20 -1.79 -7.36 9.65
CA GLN A 20 -2.42 -6.23 8.97
C GLN A 20 -1.83 -6.07 7.57
N GLU A 21 -2.69 -5.74 6.61
CA GLU A 21 -2.30 -5.48 5.23
C GLU A 21 -2.94 -4.18 4.74
N PHE A 22 -2.10 -3.33 4.14
CA PHE A 22 -2.48 -2.09 3.49
C PHE A 22 -2.15 -2.20 2.00
N ILE A 23 -3.19 -2.27 1.18
CA ILE A 23 -3.06 -2.24 -0.28
C ILE A 23 -3.40 -0.84 -0.77
N THR A 24 -2.44 -0.21 -1.44
CA THR A 24 -2.61 1.09 -2.08
C THR A 24 -2.42 0.94 -3.58
N TYR A 25 -3.41 1.37 -4.36
CA TYR A 25 -3.26 1.57 -5.80
C TYR A 25 -3.08 3.05 -6.06
N ARG A 26 -2.01 3.43 -6.77
CA ARG A 26 -1.74 4.83 -7.05
C ARG A 26 -1.09 5.02 -8.40
N ILE A 27 -1.34 6.18 -9.00
CA ILE A 27 -0.55 6.69 -10.11
C ILE A 27 0.58 7.52 -9.49
N THR A 28 1.82 7.10 -9.72
CA THR A 28 3.00 7.82 -9.26
C THR A 28 3.19 9.12 -10.06
N LYS A 29 4.07 10.02 -9.59
CA LYS A 29 4.35 11.29 -10.28
C LYS A 29 4.85 11.12 -11.72
N ASN A 30 5.47 9.97 -12.04
CA ASN A 30 5.92 9.64 -13.38
C ASN A 30 4.84 8.97 -14.24
N GLY A 31 3.58 8.86 -13.80
CA GLY A 31 2.49 8.25 -14.55
C GLY A 31 2.42 6.73 -14.45
N MET A 32 3.20 6.09 -13.59
CA MET A 32 3.15 4.63 -13.44
C MET A 32 2.01 4.25 -12.48
N PHE A 33 1.03 3.50 -12.96
CA PHE A 33 0.07 2.86 -12.08
C PHE A 33 0.76 1.73 -11.32
N THR A 34 0.74 1.81 -9.99
CA THR A 34 1.50 0.93 -9.11
C THR A 34 0.60 0.41 -8.00
N LYS A 35 0.71 -0.89 -7.72
CA LYS A 35 0.17 -1.52 -6.50
C LYS A 35 1.27 -1.55 -5.44
N GLU A 36 1.01 -0.94 -4.30
CA GLU A 36 1.86 -0.97 -3.12
C GLU A 36 1.16 -1.83 -2.07
N VAL A 37 1.87 -2.78 -1.48
CA VAL A 37 1.37 -3.59 -0.37
C VAL A 37 2.32 -3.44 0.80
N VAL A 38 1.81 -3.02 1.95
CA VAL A 38 2.52 -2.97 3.22
C VAL A 38 1.85 -3.95 4.16
N ASN A 39 2.63 -4.87 4.72
CA ASN A 39 2.15 -5.88 5.64
C ASN A 39 2.88 -5.74 6.97
N ARG A 40 2.14 -5.91 8.06
CA ARG A 40 2.67 -6.05 9.41
C ARG A 40 2.25 -7.41 9.95
N THR A 41 3.22 -8.19 10.43
CA THR A 41 2.92 -9.44 11.12
C THR A 41 3.41 -9.36 12.56
N PHE A 42 2.50 -9.61 13.49
CA PHE A 42 2.77 -9.53 14.92
C PHE A 42 3.36 -10.84 15.44
N LYS A 43 4.33 -10.72 16.34
CA LYS A 43 4.96 -11.82 17.07
C LYS A 43 4.27 -12.00 18.42
N LYS A 44 4.52 -13.15 19.05
CA LYS A 44 3.89 -13.54 20.33
C LYS A 44 4.26 -12.63 21.51
N ASP A 45 5.37 -11.92 21.43
CA ASP A 45 5.91 -11.01 22.43
C ASP A 45 5.46 -9.55 22.22
N GLY A 46 4.59 -9.30 21.23
CA GLY A 46 4.13 -7.95 20.88
C GLY A 46 5.06 -7.19 19.93
N ASP A 47 6.21 -7.77 19.57
CA ASP A 47 7.06 -7.27 18.48
C ASP A 47 6.41 -7.56 17.12
N TYR A 48 6.91 -6.97 16.05
CA TYR A 48 6.39 -7.19 14.69
C TYR A 48 7.50 -7.15 13.63
N TYR A 49 7.19 -7.68 12.45
CA TYR A 49 7.98 -7.45 11.25
C TYR A 49 7.09 -6.83 10.17
N ASP A 50 7.63 -5.79 9.55
CA ASP A 50 6.99 -5.10 8.44
C ASP A 50 7.66 -5.47 7.13
N THR A 51 6.85 -5.72 6.10
CA THR A 51 7.31 -5.92 4.73
C THR A 51 6.58 -4.98 3.80
N SER A 52 7.26 -4.48 2.77
CA SER A 52 6.62 -3.72 1.70
C SER A 52 6.99 -4.27 0.33
N SER A 53 6.03 -4.21 -0.59
CA SER A 53 6.23 -4.56 -1.99
C SER A 53 5.60 -3.50 -2.89
N HIS A 54 6.27 -3.25 -4.02
CA HIS A 54 5.83 -2.29 -5.02
C HIS A 54 5.78 -3.01 -6.36
N ASN A 55 4.61 -3.06 -6.97
CA ASN A 55 4.38 -3.72 -8.25
C ASN A 55 3.91 -2.69 -9.28
N PRO A 56 4.81 -2.18 -10.14
CA PRO A 56 4.46 -1.35 -11.28
C PRO A 56 3.61 -2.15 -12.27
N LEU A 57 2.44 -1.63 -12.65
CA LEU A 57 1.48 -2.32 -13.50
C LEU A 57 1.55 -1.81 -14.95
N PHE A 58 1.30 -0.52 -15.18
CA PHE A 58 1.39 0.09 -16.52
C PHE A 58 1.57 1.61 -16.45
N ASP A 59 2.20 2.18 -17.48
CA ASP A 59 2.25 3.62 -17.67
C ASP A 59 0.86 4.12 -18.11
N THR A 60 0.32 5.07 -17.36
CA THR A 60 -0.97 5.71 -17.65
C THR A 60 -0.82 6.85 -18.64
N LYS A 61 0.41 7.28 -18.95
CA LYS A 61 0.64 8.25 -20.01
C LYS A 61 0.32 7.61 -21.35
N PRO A 62 -0.34 8.35 -22.26
CA PRO A 62 -0.54 7.86 -23.61
C PRO A 62 0.83 7.54 -24.23
N LYS A 63 0.96 6.36 -24.83
CA LYS A 63 2.10 6.08 -25.71
C LYS A 63 2.02 7.12 -26.82
N THR A 64 2.95 8.07 -26.85
CA THR A 64 3.06 8.97 -27.98
C THR A 64 3.28 8.09 -29.19
N GLU A 65 2.33 8.07 -30.13
CA GLU A 65 2.48 7.37 -31.39
C GLU A 65 3.72 7.91 -32.06
N VAL A 66 4.76 7.08 -32.12
CA VAL A 66 5.94 7.36 -32.95
C VAL A 66 5.44 7.19 -34.39
N ASN A 67 4.88 8.27 -34.94
CA ASN A 67 4.58 8.36 -36.36
C ASN A 67 5.91 8.15 -37.10
N LYS A 68 5.98 7.03 -37.82
CA LYS A 68 7.09 6.65 -38.69
C LYS A 68 6.72 6.96 -40.12
#